data_AF-A0A7M3W4K8-F1
#
_entry.id   AF-A0A7M3W4K8-F1
#
_cell.length_a   1.000
_cell.length_b   1.000
_cell.length_c   1.000
_cell.angle_alpha   90.00
_cell.angle_beta   90.00
_cell.angle_gamma   90.00
#
_symmetry.space_group_name_H-M   'P 1'
#
loop_
_entity.id
_entity.type
_entity.pdbx_description
1 polymer ?
#
loop_
_entity_poly.entity_id
_entity_poly.type
_entity_poly.pdbx_seq_one_letter_code
_entity_poly.pdbx_strand_id
1 'polypeptide(L)'
;MKKALAQNPNLLRTLIGLSLTLIFMLSYAVYGATVSPSVYIYQTEPTVDQYNASVADQNIERTYDADDNTTTWAWQVIADDSNLTWVNVTATDLAPGAVLRVTNVAKLYSHELLGNTYNLENPLEEEFSCADLCDHLSVHERTTEEGGVIEFHALTSVDPARRSNGSVFAADLAEAEQKSRAAIKYTHSPSILRIEIIEDGNRTTQPSISVETVNEAFGSVAVFSVDAATEFLWALAAVVGCFSMVLIPSLTVYFAARAKEKRDEAKLELAKAEVEAAFSPGDVGNDDDIATK
;
A
#
# COMPACT_ATOMS: atom_id res chain seq x y z
N MET A 1 -5.49 -25.11 -46.61
CA MET A 1 -4.67 -24.15 -45.85
C MET A 1 -3.29 -23.83 -46.45
N LYS A 2 -2.61 -24.72 -47.20
CA LYS A 2 -1.29 -24.43 -47.81
C LYS A 2 -1.27 -23.33 -48.90
N LYS A 3 -2.43 -22.92 -49.44
CA LYS A 3 -2.51 -22.05 -50.63
C LYS A 3 -2.61 -20.54 -50.32
N ALA A 4 -2.89 -20.15 -49.07
CA ALA A 4 -3.00 -18.73 -48.67
C ALA A 4 -1.66 -18.13 -48.15
N LEU A 5 -0.71 -18.97 -47.72
CA LEU A 5 0.59 -18.55 -47.19
C LEU A 5 1.69 -18.41 -48.27
N ALA A 6 1.43 -18.86 -49.50
CA ALA A 6 2.42 -18.90 -50.58
C ALA A 6 2.49 -17.63 -51.45
N GLN A 7 1.64 -16.63 -51.20
CA GLN A 7 1.48 -15.48 -52.12
C GLN A 7 2.32 -14.24 -51.79
N ASN A 8 3.10 -14.20 -50.70
CA ASN A 8 3.92 -13.03 -50.41
C ASN A 8 5.22 -13.35 -49.63
N PRO A 9 6.32 -13.71 -50.32
CA PRO A 9 7.61 -14.04 -49.68
C PRO A 9 8.22 -12.86 -48.90
N ASN A 10 7.85 -11.63 -49.25
CA ASN A 10 8.21 -10.44 -48.47
C ASN A 10 7.55 -10.41 -47.08
N LEU A 11 6.32 -10.90 -46.96
CA LEU A 11 5.57 -10.93 -45.70
C LEU A 11 6.20 -11.91 -44.70
N LEU A 12 6.67 -13.07 -45.18
CA LEU A 12 7.38 -14.03 -44.35
C LEU A 12 8.72 -13.46 -43.84
N ARG A 13 9.45 -12.75 -44.70
CA ARG A 13 10.74 -12.14 -44.36
C ARG A 13 10.59 -10.98 -43.38
N THR A 14 9.56 -10.16 -43.53
CA THR A 14 9.23 -9.10 -42.57
C THR A 14 8.73 -9.67 -41.24
N LEU A 15 7.93 -10.74 -41.25
CA LEU A 15 7.43 -11.36 -40.02
C LEU A 15 8.57 -12.02 -39.24
N ILE A 16 9.50 -12.70 -39.92
CA ILE A 16 10.70 -13.26 -39.30
C ILE A 16 11.61 -12.15 -38.77
N GLY A 17 11.85 -11.08 -39.55
CA GLY A 17 12.68 -9.95 -39.13
C GLY A 17 12.12 -9.23 -37.90
N LEU A 18 10.81 -8.97 -37.89
CA LEU A 18 10.13 -8.28 -36.79
C LEU A 18 10.09 -9.16 -35.53
N SER A 19 9.86 -10.47 -35.67
CA SER A 19 9.97 -11.45 -34.57
C SER A 19 11.37 -11.45 -33.95
N LEU A 20 12.42 -11.46 -34.77
CA LEU A 20 13.82 -11.50 -34.32
C LEU A 20 14.21 -10.21 -33.59
N THR A 21 13.81 -9.04 -34.11
CA THR A 21 14.03 -7.77 -33.42
C THR A 21 13.28 -7.70 -32.10
N LEU A 22 12.06 -8.25 -32.03
CA LEU A 22 11.28 -8.30 -30.81
C LEU A 22 11.97 -9.17 -29.75
N ILE A 23 12.49 -10.34 -30.14
CA ILE A 23 13.24 -11.23 -29.26
C ILE A 23 14.47 -10.51 -28.70
N PHE A 24 15.29 -9.89 -29.54
CA PHE A 24 16.48 -9.17 -29.06
C PHE A 24 16.13 -7.99 -28.13
N MET A 25 15.07 -7.25 -28.45
CA MET A 25 14.62 -6.14 -27.60
C MET A 25 14.10 -6.64 -26.24
N LEU A 26 13.31 -7.71 -26.24
CA LEU A 26 12.82 -8.36 -25.01
C LEU A 26 13.98 -8.93 -24.19
N SER A 27 14.92 -9.64 -24.83
CA SER A 27 16.10 -10.18 -24.14
C SER A 27 16.97 -9.06 -23.54
N TYR A 28 17.15 -7.94 -24.24
CA TYR A 28 17.88 -6.79 -23.70
C TYR A 28 17.13 -6.12 -22.54
N ALA A 29 15.79 -6.00 -22.63
CA ALA A 29 14.97 -5.48 -21.54
C ALA A 29 15.03 -6.38 -20.29
N VAL A 30 14.97 -7.70 -20.47
CA VAL A 30 15.14 -8.68 -19.39
C VAL A 30 16.54 -8.58 -18.79
N TYR A 31 17.59 -8.53 -19.62
CA TYR A 31 18.96 -8.36 -19.15
C TYR A 31 19.14 -7.06 -18.36
N GLY A 32 18.61 -5.95 -18.85
CA GLY A 32 18.61 -4.65 -18.17
C GLY A 32 17.94 -4.71 -16.81
N ALA A 33 16.81 -5.40 -16.69
CA ALA A 33 16.10 -5.60 -15.42
C ALA A 33 16.88 -6.50 -14.43
N THR A 34 17.69 -7.44 -14.92
CA THR A 34 18.50 -8.33 -14.07
C THR A 34 19.84 -7.73 -13.62
N VAL A 35 20.36 -6.71 -14.31
CA VAL A 35 21.67 -6.09 -14.02
C VAL A 35 21.53 -4.72 -13.35
N SER A 36 20.35 -4.09 -13.40
CA SER A 36 20.07 -2.86 -12.65
C SER A 36 20.10 -3.10 -11.13
N PRO A 37 20.53 -2.11 -10.32
CA PRO A 37 20.51 -2.23 -8.87
C PRO A 37 19.12 -2.66 -8.39
N SER A 38 19.08 -3.74 -7.61
CA SER A 38 17.84 -4.26 -7.06
C SER A 38 17.34 -3.35 -5.94
N VAL A 39 16.02 -3.34 -5.78
CA VAL A 39 15.38 -2.80 -4.58
C VAL A 39 15.62 -3.79 -3.45
N TYR A 40 16.06 -3.31 -2.30
CA TYR A 40 16.17 -4.06 -1.06
C TYR A 40 15.20 -3.47 -0.04
N ILE A 41 14.55 -4.33 0.74
CA ILE A 41 13.68 -3.92 1.85
C ILE A 41 14.44 -4.18 3.14
N TYR A 42 14.57 -3.16 3.99
CA TYR A 42 15.13 -3.30 5.32
C TYR A 42 14.04 -3.27 6.39
N GLN A 43 14.29 -3.98 7.48
CA GLN A 43 13.43 -4.03 8.65
C GLN A 43 14.11 -3.36 9.84
N THR A 44 13.33 -2.61 10.61
CA THR A 44 13.76 -2.04 11.88
C THR A 44 13.21 -2.86 13.05
N GLU A 45 13.96 -2.88 14.14
CA GLU A 45 13.57 -3.51 15.41
C GLU A 45 13.45 -2.42 16.48
N PRO A 46 12.24 -2.16 17.00
CA PRO A 46 12.05 -1.15 18.03
C PRO A 46 12.48 -1.68 19.40
N THR A 47 13.23 -0.87 20.13
CA THR A 47 13.44 -1.00 21.58
C THR A 47 12.57 0.02 22.27
N VAL A 48 11.78 -0.43 23.24
CA VAL A 48 10.80 0.40 23.97
C VAL A 48 11.22 0.49 25.42
N ASP A 49 11.50 1.71 25.88
CA ASP A 49 11.79 2.00 27.28
C ASP A 49 10.59 2.72 27.91
N GLN A 50 10.21 2.29 29.11
CA GLN A 50 9.08 2.85 29.86
C GLN A 50 9.52 3.45 31.19
N TYR A 51 9.13 4.69 31.42
CA TYR A 51 9.37 5.45 32.64
C TYR A 51 8.03 5.83 33.26
N ASN A 52 7.69 5.18 34.38
CA ASN A 52 6.51 5.55 35.18
C ASN A 52 6.90 6.55 36.27
N ALA A 53 5.92 7.17 36.92
CA ALA A 53 6.16 8.10 38.03
C ALA A 53 7.05 7.55 39.17
N SER A 54 7.13 6.22 39.36
CA SER A 54 8.00 5.56 40.34
C SER A 54 9.45 5.32 39.86
N VAL A 55 9.69 5.49 38.55
CA VAL A 55 10.96 5.21 37.86
C VAL A 55 11.57 6.49 37.26
N ALA A 56 10.74 7.44 36.81
CA ALA A 56 11.11 8.83 36.57
C ALA A 56 11.64 9.44 37.89
N ASP A 57 12.55 10.42 37.80
CA ASP A 57 13.34 10.97 38.92
C ASP A 57 12.63 10.89 40.29
N GLN A 58 13.24 10.22 41.26
CA GLN A 58 12.70 10.00 42.60
C GLN A 58 12.46 11.32 43.36
N ASN A 59 13.00 12.44 42.87
CA ASN A 59 12.78 13.78 43.41
C ASN A 59 11.82 14.58 42.51
N ILE A 60 10.54 14.22 42.52
CA ILE A 60 9.49 15.01 41.87
C ILE A 60 9.50 16.41 42.47
N GLU A 61 9.69 17.42 41.64
CA GLU A 61 9.69 18.81 42.08
C GLU A 61 8.25 19.32 42.07
N ARG A 62 7.67 19.51 43.27
CA ARG A 62 6.38 20.16 43.46
C ARG A 62 6.59 21.63 43.83
N THR A 63 6.13 22.52 42.98
CA THR A 63 6.16 23.97 43.21
C THR A 63 4.74 24.51 43.25
N TYR A 64 4.42 25.32 44.26
CA TYR A 64 3.15 26.05 44.34
C TYR A 64 3.42 27.53 44.17
N ASP A 65 2.78 28.14 43.19
CA ASP A 65 2.78 29.58 42.95
C ASP A 65 1.54 30.19 43.63
N ALA A 66 1.77 31.11 44.57
CA ALA A 66 0.70 31.76 45.32
C ALA A 66 0.06 32.94 44.57
N ASP A 67 0.78 33.53 43.61
CA ASP A 67 0.31 34.67 42.82
C ASP A 67 -0.63 34.18 41.72
N ASP A 68 -0.24 33.11 41.02
CA ASP A 68 -1.06 32.47 39.98
C ASP A 68 -2.02 31.41 40.56
N ASN A 69 -1.86 31.05 41.84
CA ASN A 69 -2.61 30.01 42.52
C ASN A 69 -2.58 28.68 41.73
N THR A 70 -1.38 28.23 41.34
CA THR A 70 -1.18 26.97 40.59
C THR A 70 -0.16 26.08 41.27
N THR A 71 -0.34 24.76 41.16
CA THR A 71 0.65 23.76 41.54
C THR A 71 1.25 23.13 40.29
N THR A 72 2.57 23.10 40.20
CA THR A 72 3.32 22.41 39.15
C THR A 72 4.03 21.20 39.72
N TRP A 73 3.88 20.04 39.08
CA TRP A 73 4.72 18.86 39.30
C TRP A 73 5.61 18.68 38.09
N ALA A 74 6.92 18.54 38.32
CA ALA A 74 7.89 18.37 37.25
C ALA A 74 8.64 17.03 37.40
N TRP A 75 8.77 16.32 36.27
CA TRP A 75 9.60 15.14 36.10
C TRP A 75 10.65 15.38 35.03
N GLN A 76 11.82 14.77 35.23
CA GLN A 76 12.86 14.70 34.22
C GLN A 76 13.05 13.25 33.77
N VAL A 77 12.93 13.02 32.47
CA VAL A 77 13.16 11.71 31.83
C VAL A 77 14.35 11.84 30.90
N ILE A 78 15.31 10.94 31.05
CA ILE A 78 16.51 10.86 30.22
C ILE A 78 16.32 9.64 29.31
N ALA A 79 16.05 9.89 28.04
CA ALA A 79 15.91 8.85 27.02
C ALA A 79 17.26 8.56 26.35
N ASP A 80 17.41 7.39 25.72
CA ASP A 80 18.53 7.10 24.84
C ASP A 80 18.46 8.03 23.61
N ASP A 81 19.56 8.70 23.27
CA ASP A 81 19.64 9.60 22.12
C ASP A 81 19.90 8.88 20.79
N SER A 82 20.32 7.62 20.83
CA SER A 82 20.66 6.82 19.65
C SER A 82 19.40 6.27 18.98
N ASN A 83 19.08 6.80 17.80
CA ASN A 83 17.90 6.44 17.00
C ASN A 83 16.56 6.56 17.73
N LEU A 84 16.44 7.51 18.67
CA LEU A 84 15.15 7.83 19.29
C LEU A 84 14.20 8.33 18.20
N THR A 85 13.03 7.72 18.07
CA THR A 85 12.04 8.06 17.03
C THR A 85 10.75 8.61 17.63
N TRP A 86 10.25 8.03 18.72
CA TRP A 86 8.96 8.40 19.33
C TRP A 86 9.11 8.67 20.81
N VAL A 87 8.30 9.61 21.29
CA VAL A 87 8.08 9.88 22.71
C VAL A 87 6.58 9.97 22.94
N ASN A 88 6.07 9.09 23.79
CA ASN A 88 4.67 9.10 24.22
C ASN A 88 4.63 9.42 25.71
N VAL A 89 3.74 10.31 26.11
CA VAL A 89 3.51 10.67 27.51
C VAL A 89 2.03 10.50 27.79
N THR A 90 1.72 9.70 28.80
CA THR A 90 0.37 9.55 29.35
C THR A 90 0.38 10.07 30.77
N ALA A 91 -0.47 11.06 31.05
CA ALA A 91 -0.67 11.59 32.39
C ALA A 91 -2.06 11.18 32.89
N THR A 92 -2.14 10.68 34.11
CA THR A 92 -3.38 10.21 34.75
C THR A 92 -3.63 10.91 36.08
N ASP A 93 -4.86 10.78 36.57
CA ASP A 93 -5.32 11.36 37.84
C ASP A 93 -5.25 12.90 37.85
N LEU A 94 -5.49 13.50 36.68
CA LEU A 94 -5.46 14.94 36.46
C LEU A 94 -6.74 15.63 36.96
N ALA A 95 -6.58 16.80 37.57
CA ALA A 95 -7.71 17.67 37.88
C ALA A 95 -8.36 18.28 36.63
N PRO A 96 -9.64 18.69 36.71
CA PRO A 96 -10.27 19.52 35.68
C PRO A 96 -9.46 20.81 35.43
N GLY A 97 -9.25 21.16 34.17
CA GLY A 97 -8.44 22.30 33.75
C GLY A 97 -6.93 22.07 33.79
N ALA A 98 -6.45 20.86 34.07
CA ALA A 98 -5.01 20.58 34.13
C ALA A 98 -4.33 20.77 32.76
N VAL A 99 -3.10 21.26 32.79
CA VAL A 99 -2.23 21.42 31.62
C VAL A 99 -1.07 20.45 31.71
N LEU A 100 -0.92 19.57 30.71
CA LEU A 100 0.28 18.79 30.47
C LEU A 100 1.22 19.61 29.58
N ARG A 101 2.43 19.87 30.07
CA ARG A 101 3.49 20.54 29.33
C ARG A 101 4.69 19.62 29.16
N VAL A 102 5.08 19.36 27.92
CA VAL A 102 6.23 18.53 27.56
C VAL A 102 7.30 19.40 26.90
N THR A 103 8.47 19.45 27.52
CA THR A 103 9.60 20.28 27.08
C THR A 103 10.79 19.42 26.70
N ASN A 104 11.36 19.69 25.53
CA ASN A 104 12.62 19.11 25.07
C ASN A 104 13.40 20.16 24.26
N VAL A 105 14.67 20.36 24.60
CA VAL A 105 15.52 21.39 23.98
C VAL A 105 15.84 21.08 22.52
N ALA A 106 15.96 19.80 22.16
CA ALA A 106 16.18 19.34 20.79
C ALA A 106 14.93 19.41 19.91
N LYS A 107 13.79 19.85 20.48
CA LYS A 107 12.47 20.00 19.86
C LYS A 107 11.82 18.68 19.46
N LEU A 108 10.50 18.68 19.48
CA LEU A 108 9.67 17.54 19.12
C LEU A 108 8.65 17.96 18.08
N TYR A 109 8.28 17.04 17.21
CA TYR A 109 7.12 17.16 16.33
C TYR A 109 5.91 16.61 17.06
N SER A 110 4.88 17.43 17.29
CA SER A 110 3.62 16.97 17.87
C SER A 110 2.42 17.58 17.15
N HIS A 111 1.29 16.89 17.23
CA HIS A 111 -0.01 17.38 16.79
C HIS A 111 -1.09 16.62 17.58
N GLU A 112 -2.29 17.17 17.73
CA GLU A 112 -3.40 16.51 18.44
C GLU A 112 -3.89 15.23 17.74
N LEU A 113 -3.73 15.19 16.41
CA LEU A 113 -4.07 14.02 15.60
C LEU A 113 -2.97 12.95 15.54
N LEU A 114 -1.78 13.23 16.07
CA LEU A 114 -0.68 12.27 16.06
C LEU A 114 -0.97 11.15 17.07
N GLY A 115 -0.90 9.89 16.62
CA GLY A 115 -1.21 8.72 17.46
C GLY A 115 -2.67 8.24 17.36
N ASN A 116 -3.56 9.02 16.72
CA ASN A 116 -4.92 8.58 16.47
C ASN A 116 -4.94 7.38 15.51
N THR A 117 -5.68 6.35 15.90
CA THR A 117 -5.88 5.16 15.05
C THR A 117 -7.07 5.38 14.13
N TYR A 118 -6.92 4.99 12.87
CA TYR A 118 -8.03 4.96 11.92
C TYR A 118 -9.11 4.00 12.44
N ASN A 119 -10.31 4.49 12.68
CA ASN A 119 -11.47 3.65 12.95
C ASN A 119 -12.65 4.06 12.06
N LEU A 120 -13.60 3.16 11.83
CA LEU A 120 -14.74 3.41 10.93
C LEU A 120 -15.66 4.56 11.41
N GLU A 121 -15.54 4.99 12.67
CA GLU A 121 -16.31 6.07 13.28
C GLU A 121 -15.57 7.43 13.26
N ASN A 122 -14.25 7.39 13.07
CA ASN A 122 -13.32 8.49 12.93
C ASN A 122 -12.49 8.21 11.67
N PRO A 123 -13.08 8.40 10.47
CA PRO A 123 -12.29 8.38 9.26
C PRO A 123 -11.27 9.48 9.42
N LEU A 124 -10.02 9.10 9.77
CA LEU A 124 -8.91 10.04 9.70
C LEU A 124 -9.04 10.69 8.33
N GLU A 125 -9.10 12.03 8.29
CA GLU A 125 -8.92 12.72 7.04
C GLU A 125 -7.66 12.10 6.42
N GLU A 126 -7.78 11.53 5.21
CA GLU A 126 -6.69 10.83 4.50
C GLU A 126 -5.45 11.74 4.28
N GLU A 127 -5.45 12.95 4.82
CA GLU A 127 -4.46 14.02 4.70
C GLU A 127 -3.61 14.29 5.96
N PHE A 128 -3.78 13.58 7.09
CA PHE A 128 -2.89 13.84 8.24
C PHE A 128 -1.46 13.32 7.99
N SER A 129 -0.55 14.25 7.67
CA SER A 129 0.90 14.02 7.57
C SER A 129 1.63 14.84 8.63
N CYS A 130 2.31 14.15 9.56
CA CYS A 130 3.11 14.84 10.57
C CYS A 130 4.30 15.61 9.95
N ALA A 131 4.73 15.28 8.73
CA ALA A 131 5.76 16.04 8.03
C ALA A 131 5.30 17.47 7.71
N ASP A 132 3.99 17.68 7.54
CA ASP A 132 3.41 18.94 7.09
C ASP A 132 2.63 19.66 8.20
N LEU A 133 1.96 18.90 9.08
CA LEU A 133 1.01 19.42 10.06
C LEU A 133 1.53 19.41 11.50
N CYS A 134 2.60 18.66 11.82
CA CYS A 134 3.12 18.68 13.18
C CYS A 134 3.91 19.96 13.47
N ASP A 135 3.67 20.50 14.66
CA ASP A 135 4.45 21.60 15.18
C ASP A 135 5.82 21.11 15.65
N HIS A 136 6.89 21.77 15.21
CA HIS A 136 8.26 21.46 15.61
C HIS A 136 8.75 22.45 16.68
N LEU A 137 8.34 22.20 17.92
CA LEU A 137 8.54 23.10 19.06
C LEU A 137 9.33 22.44 20.19
N SER A 138 9.96 23.27 21.01
CA SER A 138 10.66 22.81 22.22
C SER A 138 9.71 22.61 23.40
N VAL A 139 8.53 23.22 23.36
CA VAL A 139 7.51 23.15 24.41
C VAL A 139 6.19 22.83 23.71
N HIS A 140 5.51 21.81 24.21
CA HIS A 140 4.18 21.40 23.77
C HIS A 140 3.24 21.36 24.96
N GLU A 141 2.02 21.85 24.77
CA GLU A 141 1.01 21.90 25.83
C GLU A 141 -0.27 21.21 25.37
N ARG A 142 -0.93 20.51 26.30
CA ARG A 142 -2.25 19.90 26.12
C ARG A 142 -3.06 20.13 27.38
N THR A 143 -4.36 20.33 27.24
CA THR A 143 -5.25 20.65 28.37
C THR A 143 -6.41 19.66 28.42
N THR A 144 -6.93 19.40 29.62
CA THR A 144 -8.17 18.64 29.81
C THR A 144 -9.20 19.49 30.53
N GLU A 145 -10.40 19.62 29.98
CA GLU A 145 -11.50 20.35 30.63
C GLU A 145 -12.11 19.53 31.77
N GLU A 146 -12.29 18.22 31.58
CA GLU A 146 -12.96 17.33 32.53
C GLU A 146 -12.00 16.68 33.54
N GLY A 147 -10.69 16.76 33.31
CA GLY A 147 -9.68 16.05 34.10
C GLY A 147 -9.40 14.65 33.57
N GLY A 148 -8.88 13.79 34.43
CA GLY A 148 -8.68 12.37 34.13
C GLY A 148 -7.34 12.08 33.46
N VAL A 149 -7.35 11.87 32.13
CA VAL A 149 -6.20 11.38 31.36
C VAL A 149 -5.89 12.31 30.19
N ILE A 150 -4.61 12.61 30.00
CA ILE A 150 -4.10 13.24 28.78
C ILE A 150 -3.05 12.31 28.16
N GLU A 151 -3.19 12.07 26.86
CA GLU A 151 -2.19 11.39 26.03
C GLU A 151 -1.50 12.41 25.13
N PHE A 152 -0.18 12.33 25.05
CA PHE A 152 0.66 13.17 24.23
C PHE A 152 1.59 12.27 23.41
N HIS A 153 1.54 12.44 22.09
CA HIS A 153 2.41 11.74 21.16
C HIS A 153 3.33 12.75 20.47
N ALA A 154 4.60 12.37 20.34
CA ALA A 154 5.59 13.17 19.65
C ALA A 154 6.59 12.31 18.87
N LEU A 155 7.07 12.87 17.76
CA LEU A 155 8.19 12.33 16.99
C LEU A 155 9.42 13.20 17.17
N THR A 156 10.59 12.58 17.18
CA THR A 156 11.88 13.30 17.13
C THR A 156 12.31 13.63 15.69
N SER A 157 11.68 13.00 14.70
CA SER A 157 11.90 13.21 13.27
C SER A 157 10.68 12.79 12.46
N VAL A 158 10.39 13.50 11.38
CA VAL A 158 9.31 13.18 10.44
C VAL A 158 9.75 12.22 9.32
N ASP A 159 11.03 11.91 9.24
CA ASP A 159 11.60 11.00 8.23
C ASP A 159 11.09 9.55 8.44
N PRO A 160 10.26 9.02 7.52
CA PRO A 160 9.67 7.70 7.67
C PRO A 160 10.70 6.57 7.60
N ALA A 161 11.86 6.81 6.95
CA ALA A 161 12.90 5.79 6.77
C ALA A 161 13.46 5.29 8.11
N ARG A 162 13.26 6.04 9.20
CA ARG A 162 13.79 5.73 10.52
C ARG A 162 12.90 4.82 11.36
N ARG A 163 11.62 4.66 11.02
CA ARG A 163 10.60 4.12 11.94
C ARG A 163 9.61 3.11 11.37
N SER A 164 9.63 2.86 10.06
CA SER A 164 8.58 2.05 9.43
C SER A 164 9.12 1.16 8.33
N ASN A 165 10.22 0.46 8.63
CA ASN A 165 10.98 -0.26 7.62
C ASN A 165 11.32 0.69 6.45
N GLY A 166 11.82 0.15 5.35
CA GLY A 166 11.96 0.97 4.15
C GLY A 166 12.60 0.22 3.02
N SER A 167 12.87 0.96 1.94
CA SER A 167 13.52 0.41 0.77
C SER A 167 14.74 1.24 0.37
N VAL A 168 15.76 0.55 -0.13
CA VAL A 168 16.97 1.16 -0.67
C VAL A 168 17.35 0.52 -2.00
N PHE A 169 17.88 1.31 -2.91
CA PHE A 169 18.49 0.80 -4.14
C PHE A 169 19.98 0.54 -3.90
N ALA A 170 20.44 -0.66 -4.22
CA ALA A 170 21.84 -1.06 -4.05
C ALA A 170 22.26 -2.09 -5.11
N ALA A 171 23.55 -2.19 -5.39
CA ALA A 171 24.11 -3.18 -6.29
C ALA A 171 24.22 -4.57 -5.65
N ASP A 172 24.47 -4.62 -4.35
CA ASP A 172 24.57 -5.85 -3.57
C ASP A 172 24.02 -5.69 -2.14
N LEU A 173 23.95 -6.81 -1.42
CA LEU A 173 23.42 -6.86 -0.06
C LEU A 173 24.25 -6.04 0.94
N ALA A 174 25.57 -5.96 0.75
CA ALA A 174 26.44 -5.23 1.66
C ALA A 174 26.25 -3.72 1.52
N GLU A 175 26.13 -3.23 0.29
CA GLU A 175 25.76 -1.83 0.02
C GLU A 175 24.35 -1.53 0.53
N ALA A 176 23.40 -2.45 0.37
CA ALA A 176 22.04 -2.31 0.87
C ALA A 176 22.01 -2.15 2.40
N GLU A 177 22.76 -3.00 3.12
CA GLU A 177 22.88 -2.91 4.58
C GLU A 177 23.49 -1.57 5.00
N GLN A 178 24.56 -1.14 4.35
CA GLN A 178 25.20 0.14 4.65
C GLN A 178 24.24 1.31 4.46
N LYS A 179 23.50 1.36 3.34
CA LYS A 179 22.51 2.40 3.06
C LYS A 179 21.35 2.38 4.06
N SER A 180 20.87 1.18 4.41
CA SER A 180 19.78 1.01 5.37
C SER A 180 20.17 1.50 6.76
N ARG A 181 21.37 1.10 7.24
CA ARG A 181 21.91 1.60 8.52
C ARG A 181 22.10 3.11 8.51
N ALA A 182 22.54 3.69 7.39
CA ALA A 182 22.69 5.13 7.25
C ALA A 182 21.33 5.87 7.25
N ALA A 183 20.28 5.27 6.69
CA ALA A 183 18.94 5.83 6.68
C ALA A 183 18.29 5.84 8.08
N ILE A 184 18.53 4.79 8.88
CA ILE A 184 18.00 4.69 10.26
C ILE A 184 18.79 5.58 11.22
N LYS A 185 20.12 5.70 11.01
CA LYS A 185 21.02 6.39 11.91
C LYS A 185 20.58 7.82 12.19
N TYR A 186 20.25 8.08 13.44
CA TYR A 186 19.84 9.38 13.93
C TYR A 186 20.29 9.57 15.37
N THR A 187 20.57 10.81 15.75
CA THR A 187 20.88 11.16 17.13
C THR A 187 20.04 12.36 17.52
N HIS A 188 19.18 12.17 18.52
CA HIS A 188 18.33 13.23 19.06
C HIS A 188 18.98 13.78 20.33
N SER A 189 19.73 14.88 20.26
CA SER A 189 20.48 15.38 21.41
C SER A 189 20.18 16.85 21.71
N PRO A 190 19.85 17.22 22.97
CA PRO A 190 19.73 16.34 24.14
C PRO A 190 18.40 15.56 24.20
N SER A 191 18.45 14.27 24.53
CA SER A 191 17.29 13.41 24.82
C SER A 191 16.75 13.56 26.24
N ILE A 192 16.65 14.81 26.72
CA ILE A 192 16.12 15.12 28.05
C ILE A 192 14.73 15.71 27.89
N LEU A 193 13.76 15.02 28.46
CA LEU A 193 12.36 15.40 28.49
C LEU A 193 12.03 15.94 29.89
N ARG A 194 11.53 17.17 29.93
CA ARG A 194 10.94 17.75 31.13
C ARG A 194 9.42 17.73 30.97
N ILE A 195 8.76 16.99 31.84
CA ILE A 195 7.32 16.80 31.81
C ILE A 195 6.76 17.53 33.01
N GLU A 196 5.78 18.39 32.77
CA GLU A 196 5.16 19.21 33.80
C GLU A 196 3.66 19.05 33.74
N ILE A 197 3.04 18.89 34.90
CA ILE A 197 1.60 18.97 35.06
C ILE A 197 1.34 20.23 35.87
N ILE A 198 0.45 21.08 35.38
CA ILE A 198 0.06 22.34 36.02
C ILE A 198 -1.42 22.24 36.36
N GLU A 199 -1.76 22.37 37.64
CA GLU A 199 -3.15 22.37 38.12
C GLU A 199 -3.46 23.60 38.96
N ASP A 200 -4.71 24.05 38.89
CA ASP A 200 -5.20 25.17 39.69
C ASP A 200 -5.29 24.84 41.18
N GLY A 201 -4.92 25.79 42.02
CA GLY A 201 -4.95 25.70 43.48
C GLY A 201 -3.71 25.03 44.09
N ASN A 202 -3.66 25.05 45.42
CA ASN A 202 -2.60 24.40 46.19
C ASN A 202 -2.91 22.91 46.37
N ARG A 203 -2.40 22.07 45.46
CA ARG A 203 -2.73 20.64 45.36
C ARG A 203 -1.69 19.78 46.06
N THR A 204 -2.14 18.86 46.89
CA THR A 204 -1.26 17.91 47.60
C THR A 204 -1.27 16.52 47.00
N THR A 205 -2.30 16.20 46.21
CA THR A 205 -2.40 14.93 45.48
C THR A 205 -1.48 15.00 44.28
N GLN A 206 -0.60 14.00 44.14
CA GLN A 206 0.33 13.93 43.03
C GLN A 206 -0.32 13.17 41.86
N PRO A 207 -0.28 13.71 40.63
CA PRO A 207 -0.68 12.98 39.45
C PRO A 207 0.38 11.93 39.08
N SER A 208 -0.02 10.99 38.22
CA SER A 208 0.87 9.92 37.72
C SER A 208 1.20 10.14 36.25
N ILE A 209 2.42 9.80 35.87
CA ILE A 209 2.88 9.83 34.48
C ILE A 209 3.40 8.45 34.05
N SER A 210 3.23 8.14 32.79
CA SER A 210 3.88 7.05 32.06
C SER A 210 4.48 7.63 30.80
N VAL A 211 5.77 7.40 30.58
CA VAL A 211 6.52 7.91 29.43
C VAL A 211 7.12 6.73 28.71
N GLU A 212 6.82 6.62 27.43
CA GLU A 212 7.34 5.58 26.57
C GLU A 212 8.22 6.22 25.50
N THR A 213 9.46 5.75 25.39
CA THR A 213 10.42 6.19 24.38
C THR A 213 10.78 5.01 23.50
N VAL A 214 10.80 5.23 22.19
CA VAL A 214 11.07 4.17 21.21
C VAL A 214 12.33 4.49 20.42
N ASN A 215 13.28 3.57 20.44
CA ASN A 215 14.53 3.65 19.69
C ASN A 215 14.55 2.56 18.62
N GLU A 216 14.73 2.95 17.36
CA GLU A 216 14.70 2.01 16.24
C GLU A 216 16.11 1.54 15.89
N ALA A 217 16.29 0.21 15.79
CA ALA A 217 17.55 -0.39 15.40
C ALA A 217 17.42 -1.05 14.02
N PHE A 218 18.54 -1.22 13.33
CA PHE A 218 18.57 -2.06 12.14
C PHE A 218 18.39 -3.53 12.53
N GLY A 219 17.37 -4.18 11.97
CA GLY A 219 17.15 -5.63 12.12
C GLY A 219 17.76 -6.42 10.96
N SER A 220 17.17 -6.31 9.77
CA SER A 220 17.60 -7.09 8.60
C SER A 220 17.42 -6.33 7.27
N VAL A 221 18.05 -6.85 6.20
CA VAL A 221 17.84 -6.37 4.83
C VAL A 221 17.75 -7.56 3.88
N ALA A 222 16.80 -7.52 2.96
CA ALA A 222 16.58 -8.57 1.97
C ALA A 222 16.29 -7.98 0.60
N VAL A 223 16.64 -8.72 -0.45
CA VAL A 223 16.27 -8.35 -1.83
C VAL A 223 14.75 -8.34 -1.92
N PHE A 224 14.17 -7.26 -2.45
CA PHE A 224 12.77 -7.25 -2.79
C PHE A 224 12.53 -8.31 -3.86
N SER A 225 11.72 -9.31 -3.53
CA SER A 225 11.32 -10.34 -4.47
C SER A 225 9.80 -10.33 -4.57
N VAL A 226 9.32 -10.29 -5.81
CA VAL A 226 7.90 -10.46 -6.11
C VAL A 226 7.67 -11.94 -6.37
N ASP A 227 6.57 -12.50 -5.86
CA ASP A 227 6.20 -13.88 -6.18
C ASP A 227 5.81 -14.00 -7.66
N ALA A 228 6.80 -14.39 -8.47
CA ALA A 228 6.65 -14.50 -9.91
C ALA A 228 5.53 -15.47 -10.32
N ALA A 229 5.21 -16.47 -9.50
CA ALA A 229 4.12 -17.40 -9.81
C ALA A 229 2.75 -16.71 -9.70
N THR A 230 2.52 -15.97 -8.63
CA THR A 230 1.27 -15.24 -8.41
C THR A 230 1.09 -14.10 -9.41
N GLU A 231 2.15 -13.31 -9.65
CA GLU A 231 2.10 -12.24 -10.66
C GLU A 231 1.88 -12.80 -12.07
N PHE A 232 2.50 -13.93 -12.40
CA PHE A 232 2.27 -14.59 -13.68
C PHE A 232 0.82 -15.07 -13.82
N LEU A 233 0.20 -15.60 -12.76
CA LEU A 233 -1.21 -15.99 -12.78
C LEU A 233 -2.13 -14.80 -13.02
N TRP A 234 -1.88 -13.66 -12.37
CA TRP A 234 -2.64 -12.43 -12.61
C TRP A 234 -2.45 -11.89 -14.03
N ALA A 235 -1.20 -11.87 -14.52
CA ALA A 235 -0.89 -11.46 -15.89
C ALA A 235 -1.54 -12.38 -16.94
N LEU A 236 -1.48 -13.70 -16.73
CA LEU A 236 -2.13 -14.71 -17.58
C LEU A 236 -3.65 -14.49 -17.60
N ALA A 237 -4.26 -14.31 -16.43
CA ALA A 237 -5.69 -14.06 -16.31
C ALA A 237 -6.11 -12.80 -17.08
N ALA A 238 -5.33 -11.71 -16.98
CA ALA A 238 -5.58 -10.48 -17.72
C ALA A 238 -5.48 -10.68 -19.25
N VAL A 239 -4.46 -11.41 -19.73
CA VAL A 239 -4.29 -11.71 -21.15
C VAL A 239 -5.42 -12.58 -21.68
N VAL A 240 -5.78 -13.66 -20.97
CA VAL A 240 -6.90 -14.53 -21.34
C VAL A 240 -8.21 -13.74 -21.34
N GLY A 241 -8.42 -12.85 -20.37
CA GLY A 241 -9.57 -11.96 -20.31
C GLY A 241 -9.68 -11.06 -21.54
N CYS A 242 -8.58 -10.39 -21.91
CA CYS A 242 -8.52 -9.50 -23.07
C CYS A 242 -8.78 -10.26 -24.39
N PHE A 243 -8.11 -11.40 -24.59
CA PHE A 243 -8.35 -12.23 -25.78
C PHE A 243 -9.77 -12.78 -25.84
N SER A 244 -10.33 -13.19 -24.70
CA SER A 244 -11.71 -13.70 -24.62
C SER A 244 -12.73 -12.60 -24.98
N MET A 245 -12.51 -11.37 -24.51
CA MET A 245 -13.38 -10.23 -24.81
C MET A 245 -13.42 -9.90 -26.30
N VAL A 246 -12.33 -10.11 -27.04
CA VAL A 246 -12.28 -9.87 -28.50
C VAL A 246 -12.76 -11.10 -29.29
N LEU A 247 -12.31 -12.30 -28.93
CA LEU A 247 -12.58 -13.52 -29.72
C LEU A 247 -14.02 -14.00 -29.59
N ILE A 248 -14.64 -13.93 -28.41
CA ILE A 248 -15.99 -14.48 -28.20
C ILE A 248 -17.02 -13.74 -29.07
N PRO A 249 -17.08 -12.40 -29.11
CA PRO A 249 -17.98 -11.69 -30.03
C PRO A 249 -17.65 -11.95 -31.50
N SER A 250 -16.36 -12.00 -31.85
CA SER A 250 -15.93 -12.22 -33.23
C SER A 250 -16.35 -13.59 -33.76
N LEU A 251 -16.16 -14.65 -32.96
CA LEU A 251 -16.51 -16.02 -33.32
C LEU A 251 -18.03 -16.23 -33.33
N THR A 252 -18.76 -15.65 -32.39
CA THR A 252 -20.24 -15.75 -32.36
C THR A 252 -20.86 -15.14 -33.61
N VAL A 253 -20.40 -13.96 -34.05
CA VAL A 253 -20.81 -13.35 -35.33
C VAL A 253 -20.46 -14.24 -36.52
N TYR A 254 -19.23 -14.77 -36.57
CA TYR A 254 -18.79 -15.66 -37.64
C TYR A 254 -19.65 -16.93 -37.76
N PHE A 255 -19.93 -17.60 -36.63
CA PHE A 255 -20.75 -18.80 -36.62
C PHE A 255 -22.22 -18.52 -36.94
N ALA A 256 -22.76 -17.39 -36.46
CA ALA A 256 -24.11 -16.95 -36.82
C ALA A 256 -24.23 -16.69 -38.33
N ALA A 257 -23.25 -16.01 -38.92
CA ALA A 257 -23.19 -15.75 -40.36
C ALA A 257 -23.12 -17.07 -41.16
N ARG A 258 -22.24 -18.00 -40.77
CA ARG A 258 -22.12 -19.31 -41.42
C ARG A 258 -23.37 -20.17 -41.30
N ALA A 259 -24.04 -20.15 -40.15
CA ALA A 259 -25.29 -20.88 -39.96
C ALA A 259 -26.41 -20.29 -40.82
N LYS A 260 -26.48 -18.95 -40.94
CA LYS A 260 -27.42 -18.27 -41.84
C LYS A 260 -27.16 -18.65 -43.30
N GLU A 261 -25.90 -18.59 -43.74
CA GLU A 261 -25.50 -18.94 -45.11
C GLU A 261 -25.93 -20.38 -45.48
N LYS A 262 -25.70 -21.36 -44.59
CA LYS A 262 -26.18 -22.75 -44.81
C LYS A 262 -27.70 -22.87 -44.87
N ARG A 263 -28.45 -22.12 -44.05
CA ARG A 263 -29.92 -22.14 -44.08
C ARG A 263 -30.46 -21.52 -45.36
N ASP A 264 -29.81 -20.47 -45.86
CA ASP A 264 -30.20 -19.79 -47.09
C ASP A 264 -29.86 -20.64 -48.31
N GLU A 265 -28.71 -21.34 -48.33
CA GLU A 265 -28.37 -22.36 -49.34
C GLU A 265 -29.41 -23.49 -49.37
N ALA A 266 -29.78 -24.06 -48.21
CA ALA A 266 -30.78 -25.14 -48.14
C ALA A 266 -32.16 -24.70 -48.65
N LYS A 267 -32.57 -23.45 -48.37
CA LYS A 267 -33.82 -22.89 -48.91
C LYS A 267 -33.76 -22.69 -50.42
N LEU A 268 -32.60 -22.28 -50.95
CA LEU A 268 -32.39 -22.12 -52.38
C LEU A 268 -32.46 -23.47 -53.11
N GLU A 269 -31.89 -24.52 -52.53
CA GLU A 269 -31.98 -25.89 -53.08
C GLU A 269 -33.41 -26.43 -53.09
N LEU A 270 -34.18 -26.24 -52.01
CA LEU A 270 -35.60 -26.61 -51.97
C LEU A 270 -36.43 -25.85 -53.00
N ALA A 271 -36.23 -24.54 -53.13
CA ALA A 271 -36.93 -23.73 -54.12
C ALA A 271 -36.57 -24.13 -55.56
N LYS A 272 -35.32 -24.52 -55.83
CA LYS A 272 -34.92 -25.08 -57.13
C LYS A 272 -35.61 -26.41 -57.41
N ALA A 273 -35.68 -27.30 -56.42
CA ALA A 273 -36.36 -28.59 -56.56
C ALA A 273 -37.87 -28.45 -56.80
N GLU A 274 -38.54 -27.49 -56.14
CA GLU A 274 -39.96 -27.17 -56.38
C GLU A 274 -40.20 -26.62 -57.79
N VAL A 275 -39.31 -25.75 -58.27
CA VAL A 275 -39.38 -25.22 -59.64
C VAL A 275 -39.14 -26.33 -60.66
N GLU A 276 -38.14 -27.18 -60.47
CA GLU A 276 -37.87 -28.33 -61.36
C GLU A 276 -39.04 -29.33 -61.37
N ALA A 277 -39.67 -29.58 -60.22
CA ALA A 277 -40.87 -30.42 -60.12
C ALA A 277 -42.09 -29.81 -60.83
N ALA A 278 -42.24 -28.48 -60.81
CA ALA A 278 -43.29 -27.76 -61.52
C ALA A 278 -43.10 -27.75 -63.06
N PHE A 279 -41.87 -27.99 -63.54
CA PHE A 279 -41.54 -28.06 -64.97
C PHE A 279 -41.41 -29.48 -65.53
N SER A 280 -41.63 -30.54 -64.72
CA SER A 280 -41.67 -31.92 -65.23
C SER A 280 -43.02 -32.18 -65.93
N PRO A 281 -43.08 -32.33 -67.27
CA PRO A 281 -44.33 -32.57 -67.99
C PRO A 281 -44.81 -34.01 -67.74
N GLY A 282 -46.11 -34.16 -67.51
CA GLY A 282 -46.74 -35.43 -67.16
C GLY A 282 -46.59 -36.51 -68.23
N ASP A 283 -46.34 -37.73 -67.76
CA ASP A 283 -46.56 -38.96 -68.54
C ASP A 283 -48.05 -39.32 -68.44
N VAL A 284 -48.77 -39.08 -69.54
CA VAL A 284 -50.17 -39.46 -69.71
C VAL A 284 -50.18 -40.88 -70.28
N GLY A 285 -50.52 -41.85 -69.45
CA GLY A 285 -50.83 -43.21 -69.89
C GLY A 285 -52.05 -43.74 -69.16
N ASN A 286 -53.22 -43.69 -69.81
CA ASN A 286 -54.40 -44.45 -69.43
C ASN A 286 -54.87 -45.31 -70.61
N ASP A 287 -55.37 -46.49 -70.26
CA ASP A 287 -56.13 -47.49 -71.03
C ASP A 287 -55.37 -48.34 -72.08
N ASP A 288 -55.16 -49.63 -71.80
CA ASP A 288 -56.22 -50.64 -72.04
C ASP A 288 -55.79 -52.06 -71.57
N ASP A 289 -56.75 -52.75 -70.95
CA ASP A 289 -57.07 -54.19 -70.96
C ASP A 289 -55.97 -55.28 -71.06
N ILE A 290 -55.99 -56.22 -70.09
CA ILE A 290 -56.55 -57.58 -70.27
C ILE A 290 -56.44 -58.33 -68.94
N ALA A 291 -57.59 -58.71 -68.40
CA ALA A 291 -57.72 -59.68 -67.33
C ALA A 291 -57.55 -61.11 -67.85
N THR A 292 -56.77 -61.94 -67.15
CA THR A 292 -57.07 -63.38 -67.04
C THR A 292 -56.45 -63.96 -65.78
N LYS A 293 -57.33 -64.51 -64.95
CA LYS A 293 -57.24 -65.69 -64.06
C LYS A 293 -55.87 -66.21 -63.66
#